data_AF-A0A0R2JJI3-F1
#
_entry.id   AF-A0A0R2JJI3-F1
#
_cell.length_a   1.000
_cell.length_b   1.000
_cell.length_c   1.000
_cell.angle_alpha   90.00
_cell.angle_beta   90.00
_cell.angle_gamma   90.00
#
_symmetry.space_group_name_H-M   'P 1'
#
loop_
_entity.id
_entity.type
_entity.pdbx_description
1 polymer ?
#
loop_
_entity_poly.entity_id
_entity_poly.type
_entity_poly.pdbx_seq_one_letter_code
_entity_poly.pdbx_strand_id
1 'polypeptide(L)'
;MLKKTKHFLRANKIPYTKEHVNPLMVPERVYVLNFGQDAEGHYLNRFIVEHTYTWTGRIKINQITLRLHGQVHPHVFKNEHELLHYLKKHTDQLTKALDQGK
;
A
#
# COMPACT_ATOMS: atom_id res chain seq x y z
N MET A 1 0.62 9.48 -6.65
CA MET A 1 0.08 8.66 -5.56
C MET A 1 1.19 8.03 -4.73
N LEU A 2 1.10 8.11 -3.40
CA LEU A 2 2.01 7.50 -2.40
C LEU A 2 3.52 7.75 -2.64
N LYS A 3 3.94 9.01 -2.77
CA LYS A 3 5.34 9.35 -3.10
C LYS A 3 6.30 9.01 -1.96
N LYS A 4 5.92 9.37 -0.73
CA LYS A 4 6.74 9.17 0.47
C LYS A 4 6.77 7.69 0.87
N THR A 5 5.66 6.96 0.74
CA THR A 5 5.63 5.51 0.99
C THR A 5 6.53 4.76 0.02
N LYS A 6 6.51 5.09 -1.28
CA LYS A 6 7.44 4.50 -2.25
C LYS A 6 8.90 4.78 -1.89
N HIS A 7 9.21 6.00 -1.47
CA HIS A 7 10.56 6.33 -1.01
C HIS A 7 10.97 5.49 0.21
N PHE A 8 10.07 5.31 1.19
CA PHE A 8 10.30 4.43 2.33
C PHE A 8 10.58 2.97 1.90
N LEU A 9 9.78 2.40 0.99
CA LEU A 9 10.02 1.03 0.50
C LEU A 9 11.38 0.89 -0.18
N ARG A 10 11.75 1.86 -1.03
CA ARG A 10 13.07 1.89 -1.70
C ARG A 10 14.22 1.99 -0.70
N ALA A 11 14.09 2.85 0.30
CA ALA A 11 15.10 3.04 1.33
C ALA A 11 15.36 1.75 2.13
N ASN A 12 14.31 0.95 2.34
CA ASN A 12 14.38 -0.34 3.02
C ASN A 12 14.63 -1.53 2.08
N LYS A 13 14.95 -1.28 0.79
CA LYS A 13 15.19 -2.31 -0.23
C LYS A 13 14.04 -3.29 -0.43
N ILE A 14 12.80 -2.86 -0.17
CA ILE A 14 11.60 -3.68 -0.37
C ILE A 14 11.13 -3.52 -1.83
N PRO A 15 11.09 -4.59 -2.64
CA PRO A 15 10.58 -4.51 -4.00
C PRO A 15 9.08 -4.20 -3.99
N TYR A 16 8.64 -3.45 -4.99
CA TYR A 16 7.23 -3.11 -5.17
C TYR A 16 6.86 -2.97 -6.64
N THR A 17 5.61 -3.25 -6.96
CA THR A 17 5.01 -3.01 -8.28
C THR A 17 3.71 -2.20 -8.15
N LYS A 18 3.41 -1.43 -9.19
CA LYS A 18 2.22 -0.58 -9.26
C LYS A 18 1.18 -1.23 -10.17
N GLU A 19 -0.06 -1.22 -9.72
CA GLU A 19 -1.20 -1.67 -10.49
C GLU A 19 -2.33 -0.65 -10.35
N HIS A 20 -2.99 -0.33 -11.44
CA HIS A 20 -4.11 0.61 -11.43
C HIS A 20 -5.35 -0.14 -11.88
N VAL A 21 -6.36 -0.18 -11.01
CA VAL A 21 -7.60 -0.89 -11.27
C VAL A 21 -8.70 0.15 -11.48
N ASN A 22 -9.34 0.08 -12.64
CA ASN A 22 -10.56 0.84 -12.91
C ASN A 22 -11.75 -0.07 -12.60
N PRO A 23 -12.39 0.07 -11.43
CA PRO A 23 -13.58 -0.70 -11.16
C PRO A 23 -14.72 -0.23 -12.08
N LEU A 24 -15.51 -1.19 -12.58
CA LEU A 24 -16.53 -0.93 -13.61
C LEU A 24 -17.77 -0.17 -13.09
N MET A 25 -18.07 -0.25 -11.79
CA MET A 25 -19.35 0.21 -11.22
C MET A 25 -19.23 1.23 -10.07
N VAL A 26 -18.03 1.64 -9.65
CA VAL A 26 -17.87 2.64 -8.57
C VAL A 26 -17.16 3.90 -9.05
N PRO A 27 -17.55 5.10 -8.57
CA PRO A 27 -16.91 6.36 -8.96
C PRO A 27 -15.48 6.48 -8.42
N GLU A 28 -15.14 5.69 -7.42
CA GLU A 28 -13.81 5.67 -6.81
C GLU A 28 -12.83 4.87 -7.66
N ARG A 29 -11.64 5.44 -7.87
CA ARG A 29 -10.55 4.72 -8.54
C ARG A 29 -9.68 4.03 -7.52
N VAL A 30 -9.21 2.84 -7.87
CA VAL A 30 -8.39 2.03 -6.98
C VAL A 30 -6.96 1.97 -7.51
N TYR A 31 -6.03 2.50 -6.72
CA TYR A 31 -4.60 2.38 -6.97
C TYR A 31 -4.02 1.32 -6.04
N VAL A 32 -3.42 0.28 -6.59
CA VAL A 32 -2.81 -0.81 -5.82
C VAL A 32 -1.29 -0.73 -5.92
N LEU A 33 -0.63 -0.81 -4.77
CA LEU A 33 0.83 -0.87 -4.67
C LEU A 33 1.18 -2.19 -3.98
N ASN A 34 1.52 -3.20 -4.78
CA ASN A 34 1.95 -4.50 -4.28
C ASN A 34 3.41 -4.41 -3.86
N PHE A 35 3.80 -5.02 -2.73
CA PHE A 35 5.14 -4.95 -2.17
C PHE A 35 5.50 -6.20 -1.38
N GLY A 36 6.80 -6.44 -1.19
CA GLY A 36 7.28 -7.63 -0.49
C GLY A 36 7.12 -8.87 -1.36
N GLN A 37 8.13 -9.12 -2.18
CA GLN A 37 8.19 -10.26 -3.08
C GLN A 37 8.68 -11.50 -2.31
N ASP A 38 8.00 -12.63 -2.49
CA ASP A 38 8.43 -13.92 -1.95
C ASP A 38 9.56 -14.56 -2.79
N ALA A 39 10.01 -15.75 -2.40
CA ALA A 39 11.06 -16.49 -3.10
C ALA A 39 10.65 -16.93 -4.53
N GLU A 40 9.35 -17.06 -4.78
CA GLU A 40 8.75 -17.49 -6.06
C GLU A 40 8.49 -16.31 -7.00
N GLY A 41 8.65 -15.08 -6.49
CA GLY A 41 8.51 -13.85 -7.24
C GLY A 41 7.13 -13.20 -7.14
N HIS A 42 6.22 -13.70 -6.29
CA HIS A 42 4.89 -13.15 -6.09
C HIS A 42 4.87 -12.04 -5.04
N TYR A 43 4.00 -11.05 -5.25
CA TYR A 43 3.79 -9.98 -4.27
C TYR A 43 2.61 -10.33 -3.36
N LEU A 44 2.90 -10.61 -2.09
CA LEU A 44 1.88 -11.06 -1.14
C LEU A 44 1.21 -9.89 -0.39
N ASN A 45 1.90 -8.77 -0.24
CA ASN A 45 1.42 -7.60 0.51
C ASN A 45 1.03 -6.46 -0.43
N ARG A 46 0.04 -5.67 -0.03
CA ARG A 46 -0.45 -4.56 -0.86
C ARG A 46 -0.97 -3.38 -0.08
N PHE A 47 -0.75 -2.18 -0.62
CA PHE A 47 -1.49 -0.97 -0.26
C PHE A 47 -2.57 -0.74 -1.30
N ILE A 48 -3.83 -0.70 -0.87
CA ILE A 48 -4.99 -0.38 -1.70
C ILE A 48 -5.36 1.06 -1.41
N VAL A 49 -5.34 1.92 -2.41
CA VAL A 49 -5.64 3.35 -2.27
C VAL A 49 -6.90 3.67 -3.05
N GLU A 50 -7.96 3.96 -2.31
CA GLU A 50 -9.20 4.48 -2.86
C GLU A 50 -9.05 6.00 -2.98
N HIS A 51 -9.29 6.51 -4.19
CA HIS A 51 -9.17 7.94 -4.46
C HIS A 51 -10.23 8.43 -5.43
N THR A 52 -10.53 9.71 -5.29
CA THR A 52 -11.42 10.46 -6.18
C THR A 52 -10.67 11.62 -6.80
N TYR A 53 -11.25 12.22 -7.83
CA TYR A 53 -10.78 13.50 -8.35
C TYR A 53 -11.66 14.61 -7.79
N THR A 54 -11.04 15.69 -7.33
CA THR A 54 -11.75 16.93 -7.06
C THR A 54 -12.30 17.50 -8.36
N TRP A 55 -13.24 18.45 -8.24
CA TRP A 55 -13.71 19.25 -9.37
C TRP A 55 -12.57 19.86 -10.23
N THR A 56 -11.45 20.22 -9.59
CA THR A 56 -10.25 20.74 -10.26
C THR A 56 -9.32 19.67 -10.84
N GLY A 57 -9.73 18.40 -10.84
CA GLY A 57 -8.93 17.27 -11.33
C GLY A 57 -7.78 16.85 -10.42
N ARG A 58 -7.69 17.36 -9.18
CA ARG A 58 -6.66 16.94 -8.23
C ARG A 58 -7.07 15.62 -7.58
N ILE A 59 -6.11 14.73 -7.40
CA ILE A 59 -6.32 13.47 -6.70
C ILE A 59 -6.56 13.75 -5.21
N LYS A 60 -7.68 13.26 -4.69
CA LYS A 60 -8.00 13.21 -3.26
C LYS A 60 -7.97 11.75 -2.82
N ILE A 61 -7.08 11.41 -1.91
CA ILE A 61 -7.07 10.11 -1.25
C ILE A 61 -8.25 10.08 -0.27
N ASN A 62 -9.12 9.07 -0.41
CA ASN A 62 -10.21 8.82 0.52
C ASN A 62 -9.74 7.88 1.64
N GLN A 63 -9.11 6.77 1.24
CA GLN A 63 -8.72 5.69 2.12
C GLN A 63 -7.47 4.98 1.61
N ILE A 64 -6.62 4.54 2.53
CA ILE A 64 -5.51 3.64 2.24
C ILE A 64 -5.61 2.41 3.13
N THR A 65 -5.73 1.25 2.52
CA THR A 65 -5.82 -0.03 3.22
C THR A 65 -4.51 -0.79 3.04
N LEU A 66 -3.84 -1.08 4.16
CA LEU A 66 -2.69 -1.97 4.23
C LEU A 66 -3.19 -3.39 4.46
N ARG A 67 -2.90 -4.26 3.49
CA ARG A 67 -3.16 -5.69 3.58
C ARG A 67 -1.86 -6.45 3.55
N LEU A 68 -1.52 -7.05 4.69
CA LEU A 68 -0.38 -7.96 4.81
C LEU A 68 -0.84 -9.41 4.60
N HIS A 69 0.08 -10.25 4.13
CA HIS A 69 -0.14 -11.68 4.05
C HIS A 69 -0.34 -12.28 5.46
N GLY A 70 -1.27 -13.22 5.61
CA GLY A 70 -1.62 -13.81 6.92
C GLY A 70 -2.42 -12.90 7.87
N GLN A 71 -2.69 -11.66 7.50
CA GLN A 71 -3.46 -10.73 8.33
C GLN A 71 -4.97 -10.94 8.18
N VAL A 72 -5.68 -11.18 9.29
CA VAL A 72 -7.14 -11.38 9.32
C VAL A 72 -7.90 -10.07 9.09
N HIS A 73 -7.45 -8.96 9.69
CA HIS A 73 -8.08 -7.65 9.56
C HIS A 73 -7.09 -6.63 9.01
N PRO A 74 -7.32 -6.07 7.81
CA PRO A 74 -6.42 -5.08 7.22
C PRO A 74 -6.47 -3.76 8.01
N HIS A 75 -5.35 -3.03 8.01
CA HIS A 75 -5.30 -1.70 8.63
C HIS A 75 -5.72 -0.62 7.64
N VAL A 76 -6.53 0.31 8.09
CA VAL A 76 -7.08 1.39 7.27
C VAL A 76 -6.58 2.74 7.77
N PHE A 77 -6.14 3.58 6.84
CA PHE A 77 -5.57 4.91 7.10
C PHE A 77 -6.27 5.95 6.24
N LYS A 78 -6.40 7.18 6.76
CA LYS A 78 -7.07 8.28 6.03
C LYS A 78 -6.14 8.97 5.03
N ASN A 79 -4.83 8.92 5.28
CA ASN A 79 -3.86 9.65 4.48
C ASN A 79 -2.47 8.98 4.52
N GLU A 80 -1.59 9.41 3.61
CA GLU A 80 -0.23 8.88 3.50
C GLU A 80 0.62 9.13 4.76
N HIS A 81 0.32 10.18 5.54
CA HIS A 81 1.09 10.50 6.73
C HIS A 81 0.83 9.49 7.87
N GLU A 82 -0.43 9.15 8.13
CA GLU A 82 -0.82 8.10 9.08
C GLU A 82 -0.22 6.75 8.71
N LEU A 83 -0.30 6.38 7.42
CA LEU A 83 0.32 5.17 6.91
C LEU A 83 1.84 5.15 7.19
N LEU A 84 2.55 6.24 6.88
CA LEU A 84 3.98 6.31 7.12
C LEU A 84 4.34 6.26 8.60
N HIS A 85 3.55 6.92 9.45
CA HIS A 85 3.76 6.86 10.89
C HIS A 85 3.64 5.43 11.39
N TYR A 86 2.61 4.71 10.92
CA TYR A 86 2.43 3.29 11.23
C TYR A 86 3.61 2.44 10.76
N LEU A 87 4.05 2.59 9.49
CA LEU A 87 5.16 1.81 8.92
C LEU A 87 6.48 2.04 9.67
N LYS A 88 6.77 3.30 10.06
CA LYS A 88 7.97 3.63 10.84
C LYS A 88 7.92 3.04 12.25
N LYS A 89 6.75 3.06 12.90
CA LYS A 89 6.57 2.51 14.24
C LYS A 89 6.69 0.98 14.26
N HIS A 90 6.28 0.31 13.18
CA HIS A 90 6.24 -1.15 13.08
C HIS A 90 7.25 -1.70 12.09
N THR A 91 8.37 -1.01 11.84
CA THR A 91 9.36 -1.43 10.83
C THR A 91 9.90 -2.83 11.14
N ASP A 92 10.22 -3.13 12.40
CA ASP A 92 10.74 -4.46 12.79
C ASP A 92 9.73 -5.59 12.57
N GLN A 93 8.45 -5.31 12.82
CA GLN A 93 7.36 -6.27 12.60
C GLN A 93 7.08 -6.45 11.10
N LEU A 94 7.17 -5.38 10.33
CA LEU A 94 7.04 -5.42 8.87
C LEU A 94 8.15 -6.29 8.27
N THR A 95 9.40 -6.10 8.69
CA THR A 95 10.53 -6.92 8.23
C THR A 95 10.31 -8.39 8.55
N LYS A 96 9.85 -8.73 9.77
CA LYS A 96 9.50 -10.10 10.14
C LYS A 96 8.35 -10.67 9.29
N ALA A 97 7.30 -9.90 9.05
CA ALA A 97 6.18 -10.32 8.22
C ALA A 97 6.58 -10.55 6.76
N LEU A 98 7.56 -9.79 6.26
CA LEU A 98 8.17 -9.98 4.95
C LEU A 98 9.10 -11.21 4.91
N ASP A 99 9.80 -11.49 6.00
CA ASP A 99 10.68 -12.66 6.12
C ASP A 99 9.91 -13.98 6.30
N GLN A 100 8.70 -13.95 6.89
CA GLN A 100 7.85 -15.13 7.09
C GLN A 100 7.23 -15.69 5.79
N GLY A 101 7.33 -14.95 4.67
CA GLY A 101 6.97 -15.43 3.34
C GLY A 101 8.16 -15.95 2.52
N LYS A 102 9.33 -16.16 3.15
CA LYS A 102 10.50 -16.80 2.53
C LYS A 102 10.50 -18.31 2.72
#